data_AF-A0A437H036-F1
#
_entry.id   AF-A0A437H036-F1
#
_cell.length_a   1.000
_cell.length_b   1.000
_cell.length_c   1.000
_cell.angle_alpha   90.00
_cell.angle_beta   90.00
_cell.angle_gamma   90.00
#
_symmetry.space_group_name_H-M   'P 1'
#
loop_
_entity.id
_entity.type
_entity.pdbx_description
1 polymer ?
#
loop_
_entity_poly.entity_id
_entity_poly.type
_entity_poly.pdbx_seq_one_letter_code
_entity_poly.pdbx_strand_id
1 'polypeptide(L)'
;MIRLFAPMLAAGLALGIAAPALAEHHEEMKAEVVERDAKGVATKVKIGETVYDVCTPEAQDGCINPREAGLNFGHVPLDHWPGAPASGLTAAEKMKKPAPAPAPTPAAQLDEEAATSE
;
A
#
# COMPACT_ATOMS: atom_id res chain seq x y z
N MET A 1 63.14 -13.51 53.82
CA MET A 1 64.06 -13.93 52.75
C MET A 1 63.24 -14.39 51.56
N ILE A 2 63.43 -13.71 50.43
CA ILE A 2 62.70 -13.85 49.17
C ILE A 2 62.97 -15.22 48.55
N ARG A 3 61.91 -15.93 48.15
CA ARG A 3 61.98 -17.07 47.24
C ARG A 3 61.21 -16.74 45.96
N LEU A 4 61.95 -16.77 44.85
CA LEU A 4 61.53 -16.56 43.48
C LEU A 4 60.49 -17.60 43.02
N PHE A 5 59.49 -17.16 42.26
CA PHE A 5 58.82 -17.98 41.24
C PHE A 5 58.63 -17.13 39.98
N ALA A 6 59.23 -17.61 38.89
CA ALA A 6 59.03 -17.16 37.51
C ALA A 6 58.03 -18.12 36.79
N PRO A 7 57.78 -18.01 35.48
CA PRO A 7 56.71 -17.25 34.84
C PRO A 7 55.69 -18.14 34.05
N MET A 8 54.74 -17.48 33.37
CA MET A 8 54.03 -17.93 32.16
C MET A 8 52.80 -18.84 32.31
N LEU A 9 51.63 -18.35 31.86
CA LEU A 9 50.62 -19.17 31.17
C LEU A 9 49.77 -18.30 30.23
N ALA A 10 49.71 -18.70 28.96
CA ALA A 10 48.90 -18.11 27.91
C ALA A 10 47.47 -18.71 27.90
N ALA A 11 46.44 -17.87 27.74
CA ALA A 11 45.07 -18.18 27.30
C ALA A 11 44.29 -16.83 27.27
N GLY A 12 43.45 -16.47 26.32
CA GLY A 12 42.86 -17.16 25.19
C GLY A 12 41.75 -16.30 24.56
N LEU A 13 41.14 -16.87 23.52
CA LEU A 13 39.83 -16.61 22.92
C LEU A 13 39.55 -15.31 22.12
N ALA A 14 39.35 -15.57 20.83
CA ALA A 14 38.61 -14.86 19.79
C ALA A 14 37.48 -13.91 20.24
N LEU A 15 37.49 -12.71 19.67
CA LEU A 15 36.32 -11.85 19.50
C LEU A 15 36.02 -11.73 18.01
N GLY A 16 35.31 -12.72 17.48
CA GLY A 16 34.62 -12.61 16.21
C GLY A 16 33.45 -11.64 16.38
N ILE A 17 33.62 -10.41 15.90
CA ILE A 17 32.57 -9.40 15.91
C ILE A 17 31.67 -9.71 14.71
N ALA A 18 30.61 -10.51 14.95
CA ALA A 18 29.51 -10.63 14.01
C ALA A 18 28.84 -9.26 13.91
N ALA A 19 29.04 -8.57 12.79
CA ALA A 19 28.23 -7.40 12.45
C ALA A 19 26.79 -7.88 12.24
N PRO A 20 25.79 -7.33 12.96
CA PRO A 20 24.41 -7.64 12.65
C PRO A 20 24.12 -7.08 11.26
N ALA A 21 23.64 -7.93 10.36
CA ALA A 21 22.98 -7.47 9.15
C ALA A 21 21.74 -6.68 9.58
N LEU A 22 21.70 -5.38 9.27
CA LEU A 22 20.47 -4.59 9.39
C LEU A 22 19.50 -5.14 8.34
N ALA A 23 18.55 -5.97 8.79
CA ALA A 23 17.38 -6.32 8.02
C ALA A 23 16.66 -5.02 7.65
N GLU A 24 16.37 -4.80 6.37
CA GLU A 24 15.64 -3.64 5.88
C GLU A 24 14.28 -3.56 6.60
N HIS A 25 14.12 -2.53 7.41
CA HIS A 25 12.93 -2.26 8.20
C HIS A 25 11.86 -1.69 7.26
N HIS A 26 11.19 -2.56 6.51
CA HIS A 26 9.90 -2.22 5.90
C HIS A 26 8.85 -2.15 7.02
N GLU A 27 8.89 -1.09 7.83
CA GLU A 27 7.77 -0.75 8.72
C GLU A 27 6.54 -0.53 7.83
N GLU A 28 5.58 -1.45 7.90
CA GLU A 28 4.26 -1.24 7.30
C GLU A 28 3.63 -0.02 7.99
N MET A 29 3.63 1.13 7.32
CA MET A 29 2.98 2.35 7.80
C MET A 29 1.46 2.17 7.78
N LYS A 30 0.92 1.45 8.78
CA LYS A 30 -0.52 1.25 8.94
C LYS A 30 -1.14 2.54 9.43
N ALA A 31 -2.13 3.04 8.68
CA ALA A 31 -2.81 4.26 9.05
C ALA A 31 -3.76 4.01 10.23
N GLU A 32 -3.77 4.93 11.19
CA GLU A 32 -4.73 4.93 12.28
C GLU A 32 -6.00 5.67 11.85
N VAL A 33 -7.18 5.09 12.05
CA VAL A 33 -8.45 5.75 11.71
C VAL A 33 -8.80 6.77 12.78
N VAL A 34 -8.83 8.06 12.42
CA VAL A 34 -9.14 9.17 13.33
C VAL A 34 -10.63 9.49 13.33
N GLU A 35 -11.28 9.36 12.18
CA GLU A 35 -12.70 9.70 12.02
C GLU A 35 -13.40 8.68 11.13
N ARG A 36 -14.67 8.39 11.46
CA ARG A 36 -15.58 7.57 10.67
C ARG A 36 -16.89 8.30 10.44
N ASP A 37 -17.50 8.08 9.29
CA ASP A 37 -18.82 8.59 8.97
C ASP A 37 -19.94 7.83 9.72
N ALA A 38 -21.19 8.25 9.49
CA ALA A 38 -22.38 7.62 10.07
C ALA A 38 -22.59 6.15 9.65
N LYS A 39 -21.93 5.71 8.57
CA LYS A 39 -21.96 4.33 8.05
C LYS A 39 -20.80 3.49 8.60
N GLY A 40 -19.92 4.08 9.42
CA GLY A 40 -18.74 3.42 9.99
C GLY A 40 -17.54 3.36 9.04
N VAL A 41 -17.57 4.07 7.92
CA VAL A 41 -16.46 4.14 6.94
C VAL A 41 -15.47 5.21 7.37
N ALA A 42 -14.17 4.92 7.30
CA ALA A 42 -13.13 5.87 7.67
C ALA A 42 -13.09 7.09 6.72
N THR A 43 -13.17 8.30 7.27
CA THR A 43 -13.12 9.57 6.54
C THR A 43 -11.79 10.29 6.69
N LYS A 44 -11.12 10.11 7.83
CA LYS A 44 -9.78 10.65 8.10
C LYS A 44 -8.89 9.59 8.72
N VAL A 45 -7.64 9.55 8.26
CA VAL A 45 -6.62 8.66 8.78
C VAL A 45 -5.36 9.43 9.15
N LYS A 46 -4.64 8.95 10.16
CA LYS A 46 -3.35 9.48 10.58
C LYS A 46 -2.25 8.51 10.15
N ILE A 47 -1.26 9.05 9.45
CA ILE A 47 -0.05 8.32 9.05
C ILE A 47 1.15 9.09 9.60
N GLY A 48 1.88 8.46 10.53
CA GLY A 48 2.88 9.14 11.32
C GLY A 48 2.26 10.28 12.13
N GLU A 49 2.63 11.52 11.83
CA GLU A 49 2.11 12.71 12.52
C GLU A 49 1.08 13.50 11.68
N THR A 50 0.87 13.11 10.42
CA THR A 50 -0.01 13.84 9.49
C THR A 50 -1.36 13.18 9.38
N VAL A 51 -2.43 14.00 9.41
CA VAL A 51 -3.80 13.57 9.17
C VAL A 51 -4.16 13.83 7.71
N TYR A 52 -4.65 12.79 7.04
CA TYR A 52 -5.09 12.82 5.65
C TYR A 52 -6.58 12.50 5.55
N ASP A 53 -7.25 13.15 4.61
CA ASP A 53 -8.60 12.77 4.19
C ASP A 53 -8.56 11.51 3.34
N VAL A 54 -9.52 10.61 3.54
CA VAL A 54 -9.64 9.37 2.77
C VAL A 54 -10.41 9.65 1.48
N CYS A 55 -9.89 9.18 0.34
CA CYS A 55 -10.55 9.36 -0.94
C CYS A 55 -11.92 8.70 -0.99
N THR A 56 -12.87 9.40 -1.60
CA THR A 56 -14.24 8.94 -1.84
C THR A 56 -14.50 8.82 -3.34
N PRO A 57 -15.61 8.20 -3.77
CA PRO A 57 -15.99 8.20 -5.19
C PRO A 57 -16.16 9.61 -5.79
N GLU A 58 -16.39 10.61 -4.94
CA GLU A 58 -16.66 12.00 -5.32
C GLU A 58 -15.39 12.87 -5.31
N ALA A 59 -14.35 12.44 -4.60
CA ALA A 59 -13.08 13.16 -4.43
C ALA A 59 -11.89 12.19 -4.52
N GLN A 60 -11.15 12.28 -5.62
CA GLN A 60 -10.01 11.40 -5.93
C GLN A 60 -8.64 12.12 -5.87
N ASP A 61 -8.64 13.45 -5.80
CA ASP A 61 -7.43 14.28 -5.70
C ASP A 61 -7.26 14.84 -4.29
N GLY A 62 -6.01 14.98 -3.83
CA GLY A 62 -5.69 15.61 -2.52
C GLY A 62 -6.04 14.76 -1.30
N CYS A 63 -6.38 13.51 -1.49
CA CYS A 63 -6.76 12.54 -0.45
C CYS A 63 -5.87 11.29 -0.55
N ILE A 64 -5.89 10.46 0.49
CA ILE A 64 -5.23 9.15 0.46
C ILE A 64 -6.18 8.05 0.02
N ASN A 65 -5.70 7.19 -0.88
CA ASN A 65 -6.46 6.02 -1.30
C ASN A 65 -6.64 5.06 -0.12
N PRO A 66 -7.86 4.59 0.19
CA PRO A 66 -8.11 3.71 1.32
C PRO A 66 -7.16 2.48 1.40
N ARG A 67 -6.81 1.87 0.25
CA ARG A 67 -5.91 0.70 0.22
C ARG A 67 -4.48 1.03 0.64
N GLU A 68 -3.97 2.19 0.23
CA GLU A 68 -2.65 2.68 0.62
C GLU A 68 -2.60 3.02 2.11
N ALA A 69 -3.73 3.41 2.69
CA ALA A 69 -3.90 3.60 4.13
C ALA A 69 -4.06 2.27 4.91
N GLY A 70 -4.02 1.11 4.24
CA GLY A 70 -4.22 -0.20 4.86
C GLY A 70 -5.68 -0.53 5.21
N LEU A 71 -6.64 0.22 4.64
CA LEU A 71 -8.07 -0.03 4.83
C LEU A 71 -8.57 -1.09 3.84
N ASN A 72 -9.62 -1.82 4.23
CA ASN A 72 -10.14 -2.95 3.45
C ASN A 72 -11.18 -2.58 2.39
N PHE A 73 -11.27 -1.30 2.00
CA PHE A 73 -12.21 -0.80 0.99
C PHE A 73 -11.50 0.04 -0.07
N GLY A 74 -12.25 0.57 -1.04
CA GLY A 74 -11.70 1.39 -2.13
C GLY A 74 -11.16 0.57 -3.32
N HIS A 75 -10.53 1.27 -4.27
CA HIS A 75 -10.03 0.69 -5.51
C HIS A 75 -8.78 -0.16 -5.25
N VAL A 76 -8.74 -1.35 -5.86
CA VAL A 76 -7.57 -2.23 -5.85
C VAL A 76 -6.54 -1.69 -6.85
N PRO A 77 -5.24 -1.71 -6.53
CA PRO A 77 -4.19 -1.43 -7.51
C PRO A 77 -4.36 -2.29 -8.77
N LEU A 78 -4.18 -1.69 -9.94
CA LEU A 78 -4.18 -2.43 -11.19
C LEU A 78 -2.82 -3.09 -11.40
N ASP A 79 -2.80 -4.40 -11.64
CA ASP A 79 -1.56 -5.13 -11.95
C ASP A 79 -0.96 -4.74 -13.30
N HIS A 80 -1.83 -4.32 -14.24
CA HIS A 80 -1.43 -3.84 -15.55
C HIS A 80 -2.38 -2.75 -16.04
N TRP A 81 -1.86 -1.85 -16.88
CA TRP A 81 -2.68 -0.85 -17.53
C TRP A 81 -3.47 -1.48 -18.69
N PRO A 82 -4.81 -1.37 -18.74
CA PRO A 82 -5.58 -1.88 -19.85
C PRO A 82 -5.34 -0.99 -21.09
N GLY A 83 -4.76 -1.59 -22.14
CA GLY A 83 -4.48 -0.91 -23.41
C GLY A 83 -3.01 -0.48 -23.58
N ALA A 84 -2.76 0.42 -24.52
CA ALA A 84 -1.42 0.94 -24.78
C ALA A 84 -1.01 1.94 -23.68
N PRO A 85 0.29 2.02 -23.30
CA PRO A 85 0.76 3.00 -22.34
C PRO A 85 0.54 4.41 -22.90
N ALA A 86 0.23 5.37 -22.02
CA ALA A 86 0.00 6.77 -22.41
C ALA A 86 1.23 7.41 -23.10
N SER A 87 2.43 6.86 -22.90
CA SER A 87 3.66 7.27 -23.60
C SER A 87 3.64 6.98 -25.10
N GLY A 88 2.87 5.98 -25.55
CA GLY A 88 2.73 5.62 -26.96
C GLY A 88 1.74 6.49 -27.75
N LEU A 89 0.97 7.36 -27.07
CA LEU A 89 -0.01 8.23 -27.70
C LEU A 89 0.64 9.55 -28.17
N THR A 90 0.30 9.99 -29.38
CA THR A 90 0.58 11.35 -29.85
C THR A 90 -0.20 12.38 -29.03
N ALA A 91 0.23 13.64 -29.09
CA ALA A 91 -0.49 14.74 -28.44
C ALA A 91 -1.95 14.84 -28.91
N ALA A 92 -2.21 14.61 -30.20
CA ALA A 92 -3.56 14.63 -30.77
C ALA A 92 -4.44 13.48 -30.22
N GLU A 93 -3.86 12.30 -30.05
CA GLU A 93 -4.57 11.14 -29.47
C GLU A 93 -4.89 11.35 -27.99
N LYS A 94 -3.99 11.97 -27.22
CA LYS A 94 -4.22 12.32 -25.80
C LYS A 94 -5.37 13.30 -25.61
N MET A 95 -5.59 14.19 -26.58
CA MET A 95 -6.66 15.20 -26.52
C MET A 95 -7.98 14.70 -27.11
N LYS A 96 -8.02 13.49 -27.68
CA LYS A 96 -9.24 12.93 -28.25
C LYS A 96 -10.16 12.49 -27.13
N LYS A 97 -11.33 13.14 -27.03
CA LYS A 97 -12.38 12.75 -26.08
C LYS A 97 -12.70 11.26 -26.27
N PRO A 98 -12.66 10.42 -25.21
CA PRO A 98 -13.06 9.03 -25.34
C PRO A 98 -14.50 8.98 -25.85
N ALA A 99 -14.73 8.13 -26.85
CA ALA A 99 -16.09 7.82 -27.28
C ALA A 99 -16.87 7.28 -26.05
N PRO A 100 -18.17 7.58 -25.93
CA PRO A 100 -18.96 7.00 -24.86
C PRO A 100 -18.78 5.48 -24.89
N ALA A 101 -18.52 4.88 -23.72
CA ALA A 101 -18.40 3.44 -23.60
C ALA A 101 -19.63 2.79 -24.26
N PRO A 102 -19.45 1.69 -25.04
CA PRO A 102 -20.60 0.99 -25.59
C PRO A 102 -21.54 0.62 -24.45
N ALA A 103 -22.83 0.88 -24.63
CA ALA A 103 -23.84 0.46 -23.66
C ALA A 103 -23.64 -1.04 -23.36
N PRO A 104 -23.77 -1.47 -22.08
CA PRO A 104 -23.64 -2.88 -21.75
C PRO A 104 -24.56 -3.69 -22.67
N THR A 105 -23.99 -4.66 -23.37
CA THR A 105 -24.74 -5.55 -24.24
C THR A 105 -25.83 -6.28 -23.42
N PRO A 106 -27.05 -6.47 -23.96
CA PRO A 106 -28.18 -7.10 -23.26
C PRO A 106 -27.90 -8.49 -22.67
N ALA A 107 -26.82 -9.15 -23.09
CA ALA A 107 -26.41 -10.45 -22.57
C ALA A 107 -26.00 -10.42 -21.08
N ALA A 108 -25.62 -9.25 -20.53
CA ALA A 108 -25.26 -9.13 -19.11
C ALA A 108 -26.45 -8.85 -18.18
N GLN A 109 -27.68 -8.70 -18.70
CA GLN A 109 -28.87 -8.41 -17.91
C GLN A 109 -29.74 -9.64 -17.62
N LEU A 110 -29.42 -10.82 -18.18
CA LEU A 110 -30.21 -12.03 -17.97
C LEU A 110 -29.82 -12.82 -16.72
N ASP A 111 -28.69 -12.49 -16.07
CA ASP A 111 -28.26 -13.19 -14.85
C ASP A 111 -28.74 -12.52 -13.55
N GLU A 112 -29.28 -11.29 -13.61
CA GLU A 112 -29.70 -10.54 -12.41
C GLU A 112 -31.22 -10.61 -12.15
N GLU A 113 -32.04 -10.98 -13.13
CA GLU A 113 -33.50 -11.08 -12.97
C GLU A 113 -33.98 -12.45 -12.44
N ALA A 114 -33.09 -13.43 -12.28
CA ALA A 114 -33.42 -14.76 -11.74
C ALA A 114 -33.26 -14.90 -10.21
N ALA A 115 -32.75 -13.87 -9.52
CA ALA A 115 -32.44 -13.94 -8.07
C ALA A 115 -33.42 -13.14 -7.17
N THR A 116 -34.56 -12.67 -7.71
CA THR A 116 -35.61 -11.98 -6.92
C THR A 116 -37.01 -12.52 -7.24
N SER A 117 -37.18 -13.84 -7.17
CA SER A 117 -38.50 -14.47 -7.05
C SER A 117 -38.34 -15.87 -6.45
N GLU A 118 -38.28 -15.93 -5.12
CA GLU A 118 -39.02 -16.85 -4.23
C GLU A 118 -38.62 -16.63 -2.76
#